data_AF-A0AAU5SYL2-F1
#
_entry.id   AF-A0AAU5SYL2-F1
#
_cell.length_a   1.000
_cell.length_b   1.000
_cell.length_c   1.000
_cell.angle_alpha   90.00
_cell.angle_beta   90.00
_cell.angle_gamma   90.00
#
_symmetry.space_group_name_H-M   'P 1'
#
loop_
_entity.id
_entity.type
_entity.pdbx_description
1 polymer ?
#
loop_
_entity_poly.entity_id
_entity_poly.type
_entity_poly.pdbx_seq_one_letter_code
_entity_poly.pdbx_strand_id
1 'polypeptide(L)'
;MAATENDITVRDIWDYLVNDEWEIALGLLEELGNGHPPPLAFWVELADAAEQLRLERSSAWCHWRCSEIRNGVIRADLTLRPAAEARRTMPIAAHGVLRPMWDIGHLSPAGERAVSIARLWVEDMPSLEPGGRATVRLVPFTPSQWKHVQPGQLITMHEDRSVAGTPVILEVHRPATTMPAG
;
A
#
# COMPACT_ATOMS: atom_id res chain seq x y z
N MET A 1 18.25 30.80 25.91
CA MET A 1 17.38 30.44 24.78
C MET A 1 17.80 29.08 24.30
N ALA A 2 17.04 28.06 24.65
CA ALA A 2 17.13 26.73 24.08
C ALA A 2 15.69 26.35 23.72
N ALA A 3 15.43 26.27 22.41
CA ALA A 3 14.16 25.80 21.87
C ALA A 3 14.35 24.33 21.51
N THR A 4 13.72 23.43 22.25
CA THR A 4 13.46 22.04 21.85
C THR A 4 12.29 21.52 22.68
N GLU A 5 11.07 21.88 22.28
CA GLU A 5 9.87 21.15 22.68
C GLU A 5 8.91 21.25 21.50
N ASN A 6 9.19 20.44 20.47
CA ASN A 6 8.30 20.28 19.33
C ASN A 6 7.26 19.23 19.72
N ASP A 7 6.43 19.59 20.71
CA ASP A 7 5.31 18.77 21.13
C ASP A 7 4.25 18.89 20.03
N ILE A 8 4.22 17.90 19.14
CA ILE A 8 3.26 17.85 18.03
C ILE A 8 1.86 17.86 18.63
N THR A 9 1.06 18.88 18.30
CA THR A 9 -0.27 19.01 18.87
C THR A 9 -1.32 18.35 17.97
N VAL A 10 -2.45 17.93 18.56
CA VAL A 10 -3.61 17.40 17.83
C VAL A 10 -4.08 18.35 16.71
N ARG A 11 -3.83 19.65 16.87
CA ARG A 11 -4.17 20.68 15.87
C ARG A 11 -3.25 20.63 14.64
N ASP A 12 -1.97 20.35 14.82
CA ASP A 12 -1.02 20.20 13.71
C ASP A 12 -1.39 18.96 12.88
N ILE A 13 -1.80 17.87 13.54
CA ILE A 13 -2.35 16.69 12.86
C ILE A 13 -3.58 17.07 12.04
N TRP A 14 -4.52 17.84 12.60
CA TRP A 14 -5.69 18.32 11.86
C TRP A 14 -5.32 19.17 10.64
N ASP A 15 -4.30 20.02 10.72
CA ASP A 15 -3.84 20.81 9.57
C ASP A 15 -3.25 19.92 8.47
N TYR A 16 -2.52 18.85 8.80
CA TYR A 16 -2.05 17.86 7.81
C TYR A 16 -3.20 17.04 7.20
N LEU A 17 -4.19 16.68 8.01
CA LEU A 17 -5.38 15.96 7.58
C LEU A 17 -6.24 16.78 6.61
N VAL A 18 -6.33 18.10 6.83
CA VAL A 18 -7.04 19.04 5.96
C VAL A 18 -6.28 19.28 4.65
N ASN A 19 -4.95 19.22 4.67
CA ASN A 19 -4.10 19.34 3.49
C ASN A 19 -3.85 18.01 2.75
N ASP A 20 -4.51 16.93 3.17
CA ASP A 20 -4.47 15.63 2.49
C ASP A 20 -3.08 14.95 2.53
N GLU A 21 -2.27 15.32 3.52
CA GLU A 21 -0.93 14.81 3.81
C GLU A 21 -1.01 13.64 4.81
N TRP A 22 -1.83 12.66 4.47
CA TRP A 22 -2.19 11.55 5.36
C TRP A 22 -1.01 10.72 5.84
N GLU A 23 0.06 10.57 5.06
CA GLU A 23 1.27 9.84 5.48
C GLU A 23 2.06 10.60 6.58
N ILE A 24 2.06 11.94 6.54
CA ILE A 24 2.64 12.78 7.61
C ILE A 24 1.73 12.73 8.84
N ALA A 25 0.42 12.92 8.67
CA ALA A 25 -0.54 12.81 9.77
C ALA A 25 -0.49 11.42 10.44
N LEU A 26 -0.22 10.35 9.68
CA LEU A 26 -0.08 9.00 10.20
C LEU A 26 1.22 8.81 10.97
N GLY A 27 2.35 9.33 10.47
CA GLY A 27 3.61 9.34 11.23
C GLY A 27 3.44 10.04 12.58
N LEU A 28 2.74 11.17 12.59
CA LEU A 28 2.43 11.92 13.82
C LEU A 28 1.44 11.18 14.73
N LEU A 29 0.42 10.50 14.18
CA LEU A 29 -0.53 9.68 14.96
C LEU A 29 0.13 8.43 15.55
N GLU A 30 1.08 7.81 14.85
CA GLU A 30 1.87 6.67 15.32
C GLU A 30 2.88 7.09 16.40
N GLU A 31 3.47 8.28 16.27
CA GLU A 31 4.30 8.92 17.30
C GLU A 31 3.48 9.23 18.58
N LEU A 32 2.26 9.76 18.43
CA LEU A 32 1.34 10.03 19.56
C LEU A 32 0.78 8.75 20.20
N GLY A 33 0.60 7.68 19.43
CA GLY A 33 0.07 6.39 19.86
C GLY A 33 1.06 5.49 20.61
N ASN A 34 2.19 6.02 21.11
CA ASN A 34 3.29 5.25 21.69
C ASN A 34 3.79 4.11 20.77
N GLY A 35 3.84 4.36 19.45
CA GLY A 35 4.37 3.42 18.45
C GLY A 35 3.50 2.21 18.13
N HIS A 36 2.27 2.14 18.65
CA HIS A 36 1.33 1.07 18.27
C HIS A 36 0.37 1.59 17.19
N PRO A 37 0.31 0.94 16.02
CA PRO A 37 -0.62 1.36 14.98
C PRO A 37 -2.07 1.27 15.49
N PRO A 38 -2.93 2.27 15.19
CA PRO A 38 -4.32 2.26 15.64
C PRO A 38 -5.08 0.99 15.23
N PRO A 39 -6.01 0.49 16.07
CA PRO A 39 -6.74 -0.75 15.79
C PRO A 39 -7.63 -0.63 14.56
N LEU A 40 -8.00 -1.77 13.96
CA LEU A 40 -8.86 -1.82 12.77
C LEU A 40 -10.17 -1.03 12.93
N ALA A 41 -10.81 -1.09 14.10
CA ALA A 41 -12.09 -0.41 14.35
C ALA A 41 -11.96 1.12 14.18
N PHE A 42 -10.86 1.71 14.64
CA PHE A 42 -10.58 3.14 14.47
C PHE A 42 -10.54 3.53 12.98
N TRP A 43 -9.84 2.74 12.16
CA TRP A 43 -9.75 3.01 10.72
C TRP A 43 -11.08 2.84 9.99
N VAL A 44 -11.96 1.95 10.46
CA VAL A 44 -13.30 1.79 9.89
C VAL A 44 -14.17 3.01 10.22
N GLU A 45 -14.20 3.44 11.48
CA GLU A 45 -14.95 4.63 11.90
C GLU A 45 -14.48 5.90 11.16
N LEU A 46 -13.16 6.02 10.98
CA LEU A 46 -12.58 7.16 10.26
C LEU A 46 -12.92 7.14 8.77
N ALA A 47 -12.95 5.95 8.14
CA ALA A 47 -13.40 5.82 6.75
C ALA A 47 -14.85 6.27 6.59
N ASP A 48 -15.74 5.81 7.47
CA ASP A 48 -17.16 6.16 7.44
C ASP A 48 -17.37 7.68 7.63
N ALA A 49 -16.61 8.30 8.55
CA ALA A 49 -16.65 9.75 8.76
C ALA A 49 -16.14 10.52 7.53
N ALA A 50 -15.04 10.08 6.92
CA ALA A 50 -14.48 10.69 5.71
C ALA A 50 -15.46 10.62 4.54
N GLU A 51 -16.21 9.53 4.38
CA GLU A 51 -17.25 9.40 3.35
C GLU A 51 -18.41 10.37 3.57
N GLN A 52 -18.90 10.49 4.82
CA GLN A 52 -19.98 11.42 5.16
C GLN A 52 -19.59 12.88 4.87
N LEU A 53 -18.31 13.21 5.07
CA LEU A 53 -17.73 14.52 4.79
C LEU A 53 -17.28 14.70 3.33
N ARG A 54 -17.45 13.68 2.48
CA ARG A 54 -17.04 13.67 1.07
C ARG A 54 -15.55 13.92 0.85
N LEU A 55 -14.72 13.42 1.76
CA LEU A 55 -13.26 13.46 1.66
C LEU A 55 -12.76 12.20 0.97
N GLU A 56 -12.79 12.18 -0.36
CA GLU A 56 -12.56 10.97 -1.16
C GLU A 56 -11.18 10.35 -0.94
N ARG A 57 -10.11 11.17 -0.92
CA ARG A 57 -8.73 10.67 -0.72
C ARG A 57 -8.52 10.12 0.69
N SER A 58 -9.06 10.81 1.69
CA SER A 58 -9.08 10.37 3.08
C SER A 58 -9.81 9.04 3.26
N SER A 59 -10.99 8.89 2.66
CA SER A 59 -11.73 7.62 2.66
C SER A 59 -10.93 6.50 1.99
N ALA A 60 -10.37 6.75 0.80
CA ALA A 60 -9.55 5.78 0.09
C ALA A 60 -8.35 5.30 0.92
N TRP A 61 -7.69 6.21 1.63
CA TRP A 61 -6.58 5.88 2.53
C TRP A 61 -7.04 5.05 3.75
N CYS A 62 -8.14 5.43 4.40
CA CYS A 62 -8.65 4.67 5.55
C CYS A 62 -9.04 3.24 5.16
N HIS A 63 -9.69 3.07 4.00
CA HIS A 63 -9.98 1.76 3.43
C HIS A 63 -8.72 0.98 3.06
N TRP A 64 -7.68 1.67 2.61
CA TRP A 64 -6.37 1.08 2.36
C TRP A 64 -5.74 0.56 3.66
N ARG A 65 -5.66 1.37 4.72
CA ARG A 65 -5.15 0.96 6.04
C ARG A 65 -5.92 -0.23 6.63
N CYS A 66 -7.25 -0.21 6.56
CA CYS A 66 -8.08 -1.36 6.95
C CYS A 66 -7.66 -2.64 6.21
N SER A 67 -7.34 -2.50 4.93
CA SER A 67 -6.96 -3.61 4.08
C SER A 67 -5.58 -4.18 4.42
N GLU A 68 -4.62 -3.33 4.76
CA GLU A 68 -3.29 -3.75 5.21
C GLU A 68 -3.36 -4.56 6.51
N ILE A 69 -4.13 -4.07 7.49
CA ILE A 69 -4.27 -4.75 8.78
C ILE A 69 -4.87 -6.15 8.58
N ARG A 70 -5.89 -6.27 7.72
CA ARG A 70 -6.59 -7.53 7.46
C ARG A 70 -5.80 -8.53 6.63
N ASN A 71 -5.05 -8.06 5.64
CA ASN A 71 -4.46 -8.92 4.60
C ASN A 71 -2.92 -8.96 4.64
N GLY A 72 -2.30 -8.15 5.50
CA GLY A 72 -0.89 -7.84 5.43
C GLY A 72 -0.59 -6.81 4.33
N VAL A 73 0.65 -6.34 4.34
CA VAL A 73 1.18 -5.39 3.36
C VAL A 73 2.60 -5.78 3.00
N ILE A 74 2.94 -5.62 1.73
CA ILE A 74 4.28 -5.83 1.21
C ILE A 74 4.75 -4.50 0.63
N ARG A 75 5.89 -3.98 1.10
CA ARG A 75 6.51 -2.81 0.47
C ARG A 75 7.51 -3.29 -0.56
N ALA A 76 7.49 -2.65 -1.72
CA ALA A 76 8.36 -3.02 -2.82
C ALA A 76 8.82 -1.78 -3.59
N ASP A 77 10.01 -1.84 -4.14
CA ASP A 77 10.53 -0.83 -5.04
C ASP A 77 10.17 -1.23 -6.48
N LEU A 78 9.18 -0.57 -7.06
CA LEU A 78 8.63 -0.88 -8.37
C LEU A 78 9.26 -0.01 -9.44
N THR A 79 9.88 -0.64 -10.43
CA THR A 79 10.22 0.01 -11.71
C THR A 79 9.19 -0.39 -12.77
N LEU A 80 8.50 0.59 -13.35
CA LEU A 80 7.62 0.38 -14.49
C LEU A 80 8.43 0.30 -15.79
N ARG A 81 7.92 -0.47 -16.76
CA ARG A 81 8.47 -0.42 -18.11
C ARG A 81 8.11 0.90 -18.80
N PRO A 82 8.98 1.44 -19.68
CA PRO A 82 8.65 2.58 -20.51
C PRO A 82 7.42 2.31 -21.39
N ALA A 83 6.68 3.35 -21.73
CA ALA A 83 5.49 3.25 -22.61
C ALA A 83 5.80 2.67 -24.01
N ALA A 84 7.06 2.74 -24.46
CA ALA A 84 7.50 2.14 -25.71
C ALA A 84 7.68 0.61 -25.64
N GLU A 85 7.83 0.06 -24.44
CA GLU A 85 8.13 -1.36 -24.19
C GLU A 85 6.97 -2.13 -23.57
N ALA A 86 5.97 -1.42 -23.06
CA ALA A 86 4.81 -1.99 -22.41
C ALA A 86 3.52 -1.30 -22.88
N ARG A 87 2.39 -1.96 -22.63
CA ARG A 87 1.08 -1.44 -23.02
C ARG A 87 0.69 -0.16 -22.29
N ARG A 88 1.22 0.06 -21.08
CA ARG A 88 0.85 1.17 -20.22
C ARG A 88 1.39 2.49 -20.77
N THR A 89 0.47 3.36 -21.17
CA THR A 89 0.77 4.75 -21.57
C THR A 89 0.33 5.78 -20.53
N MET A 90 -0.58 5.40 -19.63
CA MET A 90 -1.12 6.28 -18.59
C MET A 90 -0.39 6.07 -17.25
N PRO A 91 -0.27 7.10 -16.40
CA PRO A 91 0.33 6.96 -15.07
C PRO A 91 -0.50 6.01 -14.17
N ILE A 92 0.13 5.47 -13.13
CA ILE A 92 -0.59 4.88 -11.98
C ILE A 92 -0.88 6.00 -11.00
N ALA A 93 -2.14 6.34 -10.76
CA ALA A 93 -2.51 7.27 -9.70
C ALA A 93 -2.25 6.64 -8.32
N ALA A 94 -1.69 7.38 -7.37
CA ALA A 94 -1.34 6.88 -6.04
C ALA A 94 -2.56 6.38 -5.25
N HIS A 95 -3.68 7.11 -5.37
CA HIS A 95 -4.95 6.79 -4.74
C HIS A 95 -5.87 5.93 -5.63
N GLY A 96 -5.37 5.51 -6.79
CA GLY A 96 -6.11 4.67 -7.72
C GLY A 96 -6.08 3.21 -7.28
N VAL A 97 -7.24 2.56 -7.21
CA VAL A 97 -7.31 1.12 -6.93
C VAL A 97 -6.93 0.31 -8.17
N LEU A 98 -5.63 0.13 -8.40
CA LEU A 98 -5.13 -0.82 -9.40
C LEU A 98 -5.11 -2.22 -8.78
N ARG A 99 -5.50 -3.23 -9.57
CA ARG A 99 -5.43 -4.66 -9.19
C ARG A 99 -4.60 -5.43 -10.21
N PRO A 100 -3.29 -5.16 -10.32
CA PRO A 100 -2.44 -5.87 -11.27
C PRO A 100 -2.28 -7.34 -10.88
N MET A 101 -1.86 -8.14 -11.87
CA MET A 101 -1.50 -9.53 -11.71
C MET A 101 0.01 -9.64 -11.44
N TRP A 102 0.40 -10.57 -10.59
CA TRP A 102 1.78 -10.72 -10.12
C TRP A 102 2.27 -12.14 -10.34
N ASP A 103 3.33 -12.29 -11.13
CA ASP A 103 4.11 -13.53 -11.12
C ASP A 103 5.05 -13.48 -9.90
N ILE A 104 4.70 -14.27 -8.89
CA ILE A 104 5.43 -14.40 -7.63
C ILE A 104 6.20 -15.73 -7.54
N GLY A 105 6.40 -16.41 -8.68
CA GLY A 105 7.11 -17.69 -8.74
C GLY A 105 6.25 -18.91 -8.42
N HIS A 106 4.92 -18.78 -8.45
CA HIS A 106 4.02 -19.92 -8.35
C HIS A 106 3.83 -20.60 -9.70
N LEU A 107 3.66 -21.92 -9.65
CA LEU A 107 3.26 -22.70 -10.80
C LEU A 107 1.85 -23.24 -10.57
N SER A 108 1.05 -23.30 -11.63
CA SER A 108 -0.24 -23.97 -11.66
C SER A 108 -0.04 -25.48 -11.53
N PRO A 109 -1.09 -26.25 -11.20
CA PRO A 109 -1.01 -27.72 -11.19
C PRO A 109 -0.57 -28.32 -12.54
N ALA A 110 -0.75 -27.59 -13.64
CA ALA A 110 -0.31 -27.98 -14.98
C ALA A 110 1.15 -27.56 -15.29
N GLY A 111 1.85 -26.93 -14.34
CA GLY A 111 3.23 -26.46 -14.50
C GLY A 111 3.38 -25.10 -15.19
N GLU A 112 2.27 -24.42 -15.50
CA GLU A 112 2.29 -23.08 -16.09
C GLU A 112 2.50 -22.01 -15.02
N ARG A 113 2.97 -20.81 -15.39
CA ARG A 113 3.11 -19.70 -14.42
C ARG A 113 1.74 -19.29 -13.89
N ALA A 114 1.58 -19.29 -12.57
CA ALA A 114 0.38 -18.81 -11.91
C ALA A 114 0.59 -17.37 -11.43
N VAL A 115 -0.36 -16.50 -11.77
CA VAL A 115 -0.35 -15.11 -11.30
C VAL A 115 -1.27 -14.94 -10.09
N SER A 116 -0.85 -14.09 -9.16
CA SER A 116 -1.61 -13.69 -7.98
C SER A 116 -2.08 -12.24 -8.09
N ILE A 117 -3.18 -11.87 -7.45
CA ILE A 117 -3.68 -10.49 -7.46
C ILE A 117 -3.29 -9.80 -6.15
N ALA A 118 -2.76 -8.58 -6.25
CA ALA A 118 -2.60 -7.68 -5.12
C ALA A 118 -2.96 -6.27 -5.58
N ARG A 119 -3.65 -5.51 -4.71
CA ARG A 119 -3.84 -4.08 -4.93
C ARG A 119 -2.51 -3.37 -4.76
N LEU A 120 -2.35 -2.25 -5.47
CA LEU A 120 -1.15 -1.43 -5.43
C LEU A 120 -1.50 0.00 -5.01
N TRP A 121 -0.67 0.56 -4.13
CA TRP A 121 -0.66 1.97 -3.73
C TRP A 121 0.75 2.53 -3.92
N VAL A 122 0.88 3.73 -4.46
CA VAL A 122 2.18 4.38 -4.67
C VAL A 122 2.47 5.29 -3.47
N GLU A 123 3.65 5.15 -2.84
CA GLU A 123 4.08 5.99 -1.71
C GLU A 123 4.71 7.30 -2.23
N ASP A 124 4.65 8.36 -1.42
CA ASP A 124 5.42 9.62 -1.56
C ASP A 124 5.23 10.43 -2.86
N MET A 125 4.38 10.00 -3.79
CA MET A 125 4.14 10.71 -5.05
C MET A 125 2.70 10.56 -5.52
N PRO A 126 2.11 11.56 -6.20
CA PRO A 126 0.71 11.53 -6.61
C PRO A 126 0.42 10.56 -7.77
N SER A 127 1.42 10.27 -8.61
CA SER A 127 1.31 9.32 -9.71
C SER A 127 2.66 8.78 -10.17
N LEU A 128 2.71 7.50 -10.52
CA LEU A 128 3.88 6.84 -11.09
C LEU A 128 3.77 6.74 -12.62
N GLU A 129 4.64 7.45 -13.32
CA GLU A 129 4.73 7.48 -14.79
C GLU A 129 5.29 6.17 -15.38
N PRO A 130 4.90 5.79 -16.62
CA PRO A 130 5.58 4.71 -17.35
C PRO A 130 7.09 4.95 -17.44
N GLY A 131 7.89 3.92 -17.16
CA GLY A 131 9.36 4.03 -17.05
C GLY A 131 9.87 4.60 -15.72
N GLY A 132 8.96 5.08 -14.85
CA GLY A 132 9.29 5.58 -13.53
C GLY A 132 9.61 4.47 -12.53
N ARG A 133 10.14 4.89 -11.37
CA ARG A 133 10.43 4.03 -10.23
C ARG A 133 9.89 4.67 -8.96
N ALA A 134 9.23 3.89 -8.11
CA ALA A 134 8.73 4.35 -6.82
C ALA A 134 8.56 3.20 -5.83
N THR A 135 8.55 3.56 -4.55
CA THR A 135 8.12 2.64 -3.49
C THR A 135 6.61 2.46 -3.58
N VAL A 136 6.15 1.22 -3.53
CA VAL A 136 4.74 0.85 -3.58
C VAL A 136 4.38 -0.09 -2.45
N ARG A 137 3.13 0.01 -2.02
CA ARG A 137 2.51 -0.90 -1.04
C ARG A 137 1.60 -1.85 -1.79
N LEU A 138 1.80 -3.14 -1.56
CA LEU A 138 1.01 -4.20 -2.15
C LEU A 138 0.15 -4.83 -1.06
N VAL A 139 -1.15 -4.91 -1.30
CA VAL A 139 -2.10 -5.63 -0.43
C VAL A 139 -2.61 -6.86 -1.17
N PRO A 140 -2.15 -8.07 -0.80
CA PRO A 140 -2.60 -9.32 -1.40
C PRO A 140 -4.11 -9.49 -1.35
N PHE A 141 -4.71 -9.93 -2.45
CA PHE A 141 -6.10 -10.35 -2.45
C PHE A 141 -6.28 -11.72 -1.76
N THR A 142 -5.29 -12.60 -1.89
CA THR A 142 -5.25 -13.91 -1.23
C THR A 142 -3.93 -14.07 -0.48
N PRO A 143 -3.84 -13.61 0.79
CA PRO A 143 -2.58 -13.55 1.54
C PRO A 143 -1.82 -14.88 1.67
N SER A 144 -2.55 -16.00 1.66
CA SER A 144 -1.95 -17.34 1.72
C SER A 144 -1.05 -17.68 0.54
N GLN A 145 -1.31 -17.11 -0.65
CA GLN A 145 -0.47 -17.29 -1.83
C GLN A 145 0.87 -16.55 -1.72
N TRP A 146 0.97 -15.55 -0.84
CA TRP A 146 2.15 -14.69 -0.75
C TRP A 146 3.10 -15.12 0.37
N LYS A 147 2.83 -16.22 1.07
CA LYS A 147 3.57 -16.67 2.27
C LYS A 147 5.06 -16.93 2.05
N HIS A 148 5.46 -17.27 0.83
CA HIS A 148 6.86 -17.52 0.47
C HIS A 148 7.60 -16.25 0.03
N VAL A 149 6.90 -15.14 -0.21
CA VAL A 149 7.52 -13.89 -0.65
C VAL A 149 8.41 -13.31 0.46
N GLN A 150 9.64 -12.93 0.11
CA GLN A 150 10.66 -12.43 1.04
C GLN A 150 11.31 -11.13 0.56
N PRO A 151 11.85 -10.29 1.48
CA PRO A 151 12.72 -9.17 1.12
C PRO A 151 13.85 -9.57 0.17
N GLY A 152 14.18 -8.70 -0.77
CA GLY A 152 15.16 -8.92 -1.84
C GLY A 152 14.66 -9.74 -3.02
N GLN A 153 13.46 -10.35 -2.95
CA GLN A 153 12.91 -11.11 -4.05
C GLN A 153 12.46 -10.20 -5.20
N LEU A 154 12.78 -10.61 -6.43
CA LEU A 154 12.23 -10.01 -7.64
C LEU A 154 10.91 -10.70 -8.00
N ILE A 155 9.86 -9.93 -8.22
CA ILE A 155 8.59 -10.44 -8.77
C ILE A 155 8.27 -9.69 -10.06
N THR A 156 7.26 -10.13 -10.81
CA THR A 156 6.88 -9.46 -12.07
C THR A 156 5.46 -8.97 -12.02
N MET A 157 5.25 -7.69 -12.35
CA MET A 157 3.92 -7.11 -12.52
C MET A 157 3.43 -7.31 -13.95
N HIS A 158 2.21 -7.79 -14.08
CA HIS A 158 1.50 -7.96 -15.33
C HIS A 158 0.24 -7.12 -15.37
N GLU A 159 0.07 -6.44 -16.48
CA GLU A 159 -1.23 -5.92 -16.90
C GLU A 159 -1.58 -6.69 -18.15
N ASP A 160 -2.67 -7.47 -18.11
CA ASP A 160 -2.99 -8.51 -19.09
C ASP A 160 -1.90 -9.60 -19.23
N ARG A 161 -1.45 -9.89 -20.45
CA ARG A 161 -0.34 -10.82 -20.73
C ARG A 161 1.01 -10.08 -20.79
N SER A 162 1.01 -8.74 -20.83
CA SER A 162 2.23 -7.94 -20.92
C SER A 162 2.88 -7.71 -19.55
N VAL A 163 4.22 -7.72 -19.51
CA VAL A 163 4.98 -7.32 -18.32
C VAL A 163 4.94 -5.80 -18.23
N ALA A 164 4.36 -5.28 -17.16
CA ALA A 164 4.19 -3.85 -16.94
C ALA A 164 5.28 -3.26 -16.02
N GLY A 165 5.88 -4.08 -15.15
CA GLY A 165 6.90 -3.62 -14.22
C GLY A 165 7.55 -4.75 -13.46
N THR A 166 8.64 -4.41 -12.77
CA THR A 166 9.46 -5.37 -12.03
C THR A 166 9.79 -4.78 -10.67
N PRO A 167 9.11 -5.20 -9.58
CA PRO A 167 9.50 -4.77 -8.26
C PRO A 167 10.48 -5.71 -7.56
N VAL A 168 11.29 -5.10 -6.72
CA VAL A 168 12.09 -5.76 -5.69
C VAL A 168 11.37 -5.61 -4.35
N ILE A 169 11.10 -6.72 -3.66
CA ILE A 169 10.46 -6.68 -2.35
C ILE A 169 11.41 -6.06 -1.33
N LEU A 170 10.94 -5.04 -0.61
CA LEU A 170 11.68 -4.37 0.45
C LEU A 170 11.31 -4.96 1.81
N GLU A 171 10.02 -5.04 2.11
CA GLU A 171 9.51 -5.44 3.42
C GLU A 171 8.23 -6.26 3.27
N VAL A 172 7.98 -7.17 4.22
CA VAL A 172 6.80 -8.02 4.24
C VAL A 172 6.19 -8.04 5.64
N HIS A 173 5.01 -7.44 5.77
CA HIS A 173 4.20 -7.48 6.98
C HIS A 173 3.04 -8.46 6.76
N ARG A 174 3.02 -9.54 7.53
CA ARG A 174 1.98 -10.57 7.42
C ARG A 174 0.71 -10.10 8.12
N PRO A 175 -0.49 -10.53 7.65
CA PRO A 175 -1.71 -10.27 8.40
C PRO A 175 -1.56 -10.84 9.81
N ALA A 176 -2.07 -10.10 10.79
CA ALA A 176 -2.12 -10.57 12.16
C ALA A 176 -2.84 -11.92 12.17
N THR A 177 -2.17 -12.96 12.68
CA THR A 177 -2.81 -14.26 12.81
C THR A 177 -3.83 -14.11 13.94
N THR A 178 -5.12 -14.02 13.61
CA THR A 178 -6.17 -14.16 14.61
C THR A 178 -6.01 -15.57 15.17
N MET A 179 -5.39 -15.70 16.34
CA MET A 179 -5.42 -16.95 17.09
C MET A 179 -6.90 -17.27 17.34
N PRO A 180 -7.41 -18.45 16.95
CA PRO A 180 -8.75 -18.84 17.36
C PRO A 180 -8.76 -18.88 18.89
N ALA A 181 -9.74 -18.21 19.51
CA ALA A 181 -10.07 -18.46 20.90
C ALA A 181 -10.42 -19.95 21.02
N GLY A 182 -9.72 -20.65 21.93
CA GLY A 182 -9.89 -22.08 22.17
C GLY A 182 -11.22 -22.45 22.79
#